data_AF-I4C1Y5-F1
#
_entry.id   AF-I4C1Y5-F1
#
_cell.length_a   1.000
_cell.length_b   1.000
_cell.length_c   1.000
_cell.angle_alpha   90.00
_cell.angle_beta   90.00
_cell.angle_gamma   90.00
#
_symmetry.space_group_name_H-M   'P 1'
#
loop_
_entity.id
_entity.type
_entity.pdbx_description
1 polymer ?
#
loop_
_entity_poly.entity_id
_entity_poly.type
_entity_poly.pdbx_seq_one_letter_code
_entity_poly.pdbx_strand_id
1 'polypeptide(L)' 'MQSPVVCVHCGLPIETLNDLIIRGISYNMHTFHKDCYQSVRSKWIYKLPLSFRG' A
#
# COMPACT_ATOMS: atom_id res chain seq x y z
N MET A 1 -8.32 -5.32 22.62
CA MET A 1 -7.74 -6.20 21.58
C MET A 1 -7.45 -5.33 20.37
N GLN A 2 -6.17 -5.13 20.05
CA GLN A 2 -5.77 -4.32 18.89
C GLN A 2 -5.82 -5.26 17.67
N SER A 3 -6.68 -4.96 16.70
CA SER A 3 -6.77 -5.76 15.48
C SER A 3 -5.42 -5.71 14.75
N PRO A 4 -4.90 -6.85 14.26
CA PRO A 4 -3.61 -6.88 13.58
C PRO A 4 -3.70 -6.03 12.31
N VAL A 5 -2.64 -5.25 12.03
CA VAL A 5 -2.52 -4.53 10.77
C VAL A 5 -2.22 -5.54 9.67
N VAL A 6 -3.04 -5.60 8.62
CA VAL A 6 -2.93 -6.61 7.55
C VAL A 6 -2.45 -5.96 6.27
N CYS A 7 -1.57 -6.63 5.53
CA CYS A 7 -1.17 -6.18 4.20
C CYS A 7 -2.29 -6.42 3.18
N VAL A 8 -2.70 -5.37 2.46
CA VAL A 8 -3.73 -5.43 1.41
C VAL A 8 -3.33 -6.30 0.22
N HIS A 9 -2.02 -6.47 -0.03
CA HIS A 9 -1.53 -7.24 -1.19
C HIS A 9 -1.52 -8.77 -0.95
N CYS A 10 -1.01 -9.21 0.20
CA CYS A 10 -0.84 -10.65 0.49
C CYS A 10 -1.77 -11.18 1.59
N GLY A 11 -2.51 -10.31 2.30
CA GLY A 11 -3.45 -10.71 3.35
C GLY A 11 -2.79 -11.17 4.66
N LEU A 12 -1.45 -11.18 4.74
CA LEU A 12 -0.72 -11.56 5.94
C LEU A 12 -0.61 -10.38 6.92
N PRO A 13 -0.54 -10.65 8.24
CA PRO A 13 -0.34 -9.62 9.25
C PRO A 13 1.06 -9.02 9.17
N ILE A 14 1.15 -7.70 9.40
CA ILE A 14 2.41 -6.96 9.44
C ILE A 14 2.89 -6.95 10.90
N GLU A 15 3.90 -7.77 11.20
CA GLU A 15 4.39 -7.95 12.58
C GLU A 15 5.30 -6.80 13.05
N THR A 16 5.94 -6.08 12.12
CA THR A 16 6.90 -5.02 12.45
C THR A 16 6.59 -3.70 11.75
N LEU A 17 6.76 -2.59 12.47
CA LEU A 17 6.57 -1.24 11.91
C LEU A 17 7.59 -0.90 10.82
N ASN A 18 8.77 -1.52 10.82
CA ASN A 18 9.79 -1.32 9.79
C ASN A 18 9.37 -1.86 8.42
N ASP A 19 8.47 -2.84 8.40
CA ASP A 19 7.92 -3.43 7.20
C ASP A 19 6.58 -2.79 6.79
N LEU A 20 6.05 -1.87 7.60
CA LEU A 20 4.78 -1.21 7.34
C LEU A 20 4.96 -0.02 6.38
N ILE A 21 4.30 -0.10 5.23
CA ILE A 21 4.09 1.02 4.32
C ILE A 21 2.61 1.39 4.31
N ILE A 22 2.32 2.67 4.55
CA ILE A 22 0.97 3.23 4.49
C ILE A 22 0.86 4.15 3.28
N ARG A 23 -0.10 3.89 2.38
CA ARG A 23 -0.38 4.74 1.23
C ARG A 23 -1.85 5.15 1.17
N GLY A 24 -2.07 6.44 0.96
CA GLY A 24 -3.37 7.00 0.61
C GLY A 24 -3.62 6.83 -0.88
N ILE A 25 -4.68 6.12 -1.26
CA ILE A 25 -5.14 5.97 -2.65
C ILE A 25 -6.62 6.30 -2.66
N SER A 26 -7.03 7.25 -3.48
CA SER A 26 -8.44 7.61 -3.68
C SER A 26 -9.19 7.81 -2.34
N TYR A 27 -8.58 8.56 -1.42
CA TYR A 27 -9.10 8.87 -0.07
C TYR A 27 -9.11 7.70 0.94
N ASN A 28 -8.63 6.50 0.57
CA ASN A 28 -8.49 5.36 1.47
C ASN A 28 -7.03 5.11 1.86
N MET A 29 -6.81 4.74 3.12
CA MET A 29 -5.49 4.34 3.61
C MET A 29 -5.31 2.84 3.47
N HIS A 30 -4.29 2.43 2.71
CA HIS A 30 -3.95 1.04 2.49
C HIS A 30 -2.58 0.70 3.09
N THR A 31 -2.52 -0.44 3.76
CA THR A 31 -1.33 -0.95 4.46
C THR A 31 -0.66 -2.06 3.64
N PHE A 32 0.66 -2.00 3.52
CA PHE A 32 1.47 -2.95 2.76
C PHE A 32 2.70 -3.37 3.53
N HIS A 33 3.17 -4.59 3.30
CA HIS A 33 4.58 -4.92 3.52
C HIS A 33 5.45 -4.09 2.56
N LYS A 34 6.67 -3.78 2.96
CA LYS A 34 7.63 -3.05 2.13
C LYS A 34 7.88 -3.76 0.80
N ASP A 35 8.06 -5.07 0.84
CA ASP A 35 8.32 -5.88 -0.35
C ASP A 35 7.09 -6.00 -1.25
N CYS A 36 5.92 -6.19 -0.64
CA CYS A 36 4.65 -6.19 -1.35
C CYS A 36 4.42 -4.84 -2.06
N TYR A 37 4.71 -3.74 -1.37
CA TYR A 37 4.60 -2.40 -1.94
C TYR A 37 5.55 -2.20 -3.11
N GLN A 38 6.82 -2.64 -3.03
CA GLN A 38 7.76 -2.54 -4.16
C GLN A 38 7.27 -3.29 -5.40
N SER A 39 6.66 -4.47 -5.22
CA SER A 39 6.09 -5.27 -6.32
C SER A 39 4.92 -4.57 -7.03
N VAL A 40 4.06 -3.87 -6.28
CA VAL A 40 2.88 -3.19 -6.85
C VAL A 40 3.12 -1.73 -7.21
N ARG A 41 4.19 -1.10 -6.69
CA ARG A 41 4.51 0.32 -6.89
C ARG A 41 4.57 0.69 -8.37
N SER A 42 5.24 -0.11 -9.19
CA SER A 42 5.35 0.14 -10.63
C SER A 42 3.99 0.03 -11.33
N LYS A 43 3.21 -1.03 -11.04
CA LYS A 43 1.87 -1.24 -11.61
C LYS A 43 0.89 -0.12 -11.26
N TRP A 44 1.11 0.58 -10.15
CA TRP A 44 0.25 1.66 -9.69
C TRP A 44 0.67 3.03 -10.21
N ILE A 45 1.97 3.28 -10.39
CA ILE A 45 2.48 4.49 -11.04
C ILE A 45 1.94 4.62 -12.48
N TYR A 46 1.79 3.51 -13.21
CA TYR A 46 1.25 3.51 -14.57
C TYR A 46 -0.29 3.46 -14.67
N LYS A 47 -1.00 3.30 -13.55
CA LYS A 47 -2.47 3.36 -13.49
C LYS A 47 -3.01 4.68 -12.92
N LEU A 48 -2.13 5.58 -12.49
CA LEU A 48 -2.52 6.96 -12.31
C LEU A 48 -2.93 7.48 -13.69
N PRO A 49 -4.19 7.89 -13.92
CA PRO A 49 -4.47 8.69 -15.09
C PRO A 49 -3.57 9.92 -14.97
N LEU A 50 -2.66 10.10 -15.93
CA LEU A 50 -1.95 11.36 -16.17
C LEU A 50 -2.99 12.41 -16.61
N SER A 51 -3.94 12.72 -15.74
CA SER A 51 -4.77 13.92 -15.80
C SER A 51 -4.21 14.94 -14.83
N PHE A 52 -2.91 15.20 -14.92
CA PHE A 52 -2.36 16.53 -14.66
C PHE A 52 -2.46 17.30 -16.00
N ARG A 53 -3.65 17.85 -16.30
CA ARG A 53 -3.76 19.14 -17.00
C ARG A 53 -3.66 20.17 -15.87
N GLY A 54 -2.64 21.02 -15.80
CA GLY A 54 -2.38 22.10 -16.75
C GLY A 54 -2.71 23.37 -16.01
#